data_AF-B1Y5A0-F1
#
_entry.id   AF-B1Y5A0-F1
#
_cell.length_a   1.000
_cell.length_b   1.000
_cell.length_c   1.000
_cell.angle_alpha   90.00
_cell.angle_beta   90.00
_cell.angle_gamma   90.00
#
_symmetry.space_group_name_H-M   'P 1'
#
loop_
_entity.id
_entity.type
_entity.pdbx_description
1 polymer ?
#
loop_
_entity_poly.entity_id
_entity_poly.type
_entity_poly.pdbx_seq_one_letter_code
_entity_poly.pdbx_strand_id
1 'polypeptide(L)'
;MTPETDPTRFILLHTSHAGNVGATARAMKVMGFRDLVLVAPRFADVLSREETVAMASGAADILVRARIVATLDEALEGIHVACATAMTPRDFGPPTSTPREHLPALAAGGERVAFVFGSERYGMSNEEVYRCQICLSIPTQPDYGSLNLAQAVQLMAYEWRMALGGYDVSARTPAVQRASLDEVQGALSHWQDTLVALGFLDPAAPKKLMPRLQQLLNRAALTREEVHILRGIARLAARAAAAGDVPTTRKP
;
A
#
# COMPACT_ATOMS: atom_id res chain seq x y z
N MET A 1 34.33 4.58 8.64
CA MET A 1 32.86 4.69 8.51
C MET A 1 32.25 3.73 9.51
N THR A 2 31.77 4.25 10.64
CA THR A 2 30.88 3.50 11.53
C THR A 2 29.67 3.04 10.70
N PRO A 3 29.24 1.77 10.77
CA PRO A 3 28.05 1.35 10.07
C PRO A 3 26.90 2.21 10.58
N GLU A 4 26.27 2.94 9.67
CA GLU A 4 25.16 3.84 9.95
C GLU A 4 24.06 3.03 10.61
N THR A 5 23.87 3.23 11.92
CA THR A 5 22.89 2.50 12.70
C THR A 5 21.50 2.91 12.22
N ASP A 6 20.63 1.94 11.90
CA ASP A 6 19.23 2.19 11.51
C ASP A 6 18.59 3.15 12.55
N PRO A 7 18.02 4.30 12.13
CA PRO A 7 17.38 5.22 13.06
C PRO A 7 16.08 4.66 13.64
N THR A 8 15.55 3.56 13.09
CA THR A 8 14.32 2.90 13.56
C THR A 8 14.60 1.53 14.15
N ARG A 9 14.14 1.30 15.39
CA ARG A 9 14.22 0.01 16.08
C ARG A 9 12.86 -0.60 16.34
N PHE A 10 12.74 -1.90 16.15
CA PHE A 10 11.57 -2.69 16.54
C PHE A 10 11.93 -3.57 17.73
N ILE A 11 11.14 -3.49 18.81
CA ILE A 11 11.39 -4.18 20.08
C ILE A 11 10.21 -5.10 20.36
N LEU A 12 10.46 -6.41 20.47
CA LEU A 12 9.44 -7.39 20.83
C LEU A 12 9.66 -7.88 22.28
N LEU A 13 8.66 -7.67 23.12
CA LEU A 13 8.69 -8.10 24.52
C LEU A 13 8.16 -9.51 24.66
N HIS A 14 8.93 -10.37 25.32
CA HIS A 14 8.48 -11.67 25.80
C HIS A 14 7.77 -12.54 24.76
N THR A 15 8.25 -12.49 23.51
CA THR A 15 7.62 -13.17 22.38
C THR A 15 7.49 -14.67 22.66
N SER A 16 6.26 -15.17 22.58
CA SER A 16 5.91 -16.53 22.97
C SER A 16 5.99 -17.54 21.82
N HIS A 17 5.79 -17.07 20.58
CA HIS A 17 5.77 -17.92 19.39
C HIS A 17 6.95 -17.61 18.46
N ALA A 18 7.76 -18.62 18.19
CA ALA A 18 8.97 -18.50 17.36
C ALA A 18 8.63 -18.04 15.93
N GLY A 19 7.53 -18.53 15.35
CA GLY A 19 7.03 -18.09 14.04
C GLY A 19 6.75 -16.58 13.95
N ASN A 20 6.30 -15.93 15.03
CA ASN A 20 6.04 -14.48 15.04
C ASN A 20 7.34 -13.67 14.95
N VAL A 21 8.46 -14.16 15.49
CA VAL A 21 9.77 -13.52 15.32
C VAL A 21 10.18 -13.53 13.84
N GLY A 22 10.01 -14.66 13.18
CA GLY A 22 10.32 -14.81 11.75
C GLY A 22 9.42 -13.92 10.88
N ALA A 23 8.10 -13.98 11.11
CA ALA A 23 7.13 -13.16 10.39
C ALA A 23 7.35 -11.66 10.63
N THR A 24 7.78 -11.26 11.83
CA THR A 24 8.18 -9.88 12.15
C THR A 24 9.41 -9.45 11.35
N ALA A 25 10.46 -10.27 11.31
CA ALA A 25 11.64 -9.99 10.50
C ALA A 25 11.28 -9.77 9.01
N ARG A 26 10.37 -10.60 8.49
CA ARG A 26 9.81 -10.42 7.13
C ARG A 26 9.07 -9.09 6.99
N ALA A 27 8.17 -8.77 7.92
CA ALA A 27 7.37 -7.55 7.90
C ALA A 27 8.24 -6.27 7.94
N MET A 28 9.29 -6.29 8.76
CA MET A 28 10.29 -5.22 8.82
C MET A 28 11.04 -5.08 7.50
N LYS A 29 11.54 -6.20 6.94
CA LYS A 29 12.36 -6.18 5.73
C LYS A 29 11.60 -5.66 4.52
N VAL A 30 10.34 -6.06 4.33
CA VAL A 30 9.51 -5.54 3.21
C VAL A 30 9.24 -4.03 3.34
N MET A 31 9.28 -3.49 4.55
CA MET A 31 9.17 -2.06 4.81
C MET A 31 10.53 -1.36 4.94
N GLY A 32 11.64 -2.08 4.73
CA GLY A 32 13.01 -1.56 4.70
C GLY A 32 13.67 -1.29 6.05
N PHE A 33 13.18 -1.88 7.14
CA PHE A 33 13.77 -1.76 8.47
C PHE A 33 14.63 -2.96 8.83
N ARG A 34 15.64 -2.75 9.70
CA ARG A 34 16.66 -3.77 9.97
C ARG A 34 17.01 -4.00 11.43
N ASP A 35 16.78 -3.04 12.33
CA ASP A 35 17.13 -3.15 13.75
C ASP A 35 15.99 -3.81 14.55
N LEU A 36 16.13 -5.11 14.82
CA LEU A 36 15.22 -5.92 15.64
C LEU A 36 15.88 -6.27 16.98
N VAL A 37 15.17 -6.03 18.08
CA VAL A 37 15.58 -6.43 19.42
C VAL A 37 14.47 -7.27 20.07
N LEU A 38 14.85 -8.40 20.65
CA LEU A 38 13.97 -9.27 21.42
C LEU A 38 14.31 -9.14 22.90
N VAL A 39 13.34 -8.77 23.72
CA VAL A 39 13.51 -8.68 25.18
C VAL A 39 12.99 -9.96 25.80
N ALA A 40 13.89 -10.73 26.40
CA ALA A 40 13.58 -11.98 27.10
C ALA A 40 12.53 -12.86 26.37
N PRO A 41 12.76 -13.26 25.11
CA PRO A 41 11.85 -14.13 24.37
C PRO A 41 11.73 -15.48 25.08
N ARG A 42 10.61 -16.18 24.88
CA ARG A 42 10.34 -17.46 25.57
C ARG A 42 11.44 -18.50 25.36
N PHE A 43 12.09 -18.49 24.20
CA PHE A 43 13.15 -19.43 23.84
C PHE A 43 14.45 -18.67 23.61
N ALA A 44 15.53 -19.05 24.31
CA ALA A 44 16.84 -18.43 24.11
C ALA A 44 17.40 -18.68 22.71
N ASP A 45 17.04 -19.81 22.08
CA ASP A 45 17.44 -20.20 20.72
C ASP A 45 16.48 -19.69 19.63
N VAL A 46 15.53 -18.80 19.96
CA VAL A 46 14.41 -18.42 19.07
C VAL A 46 14.86 -18.02 17.67
N LEU A 47 15.99 -17.33 17.52
CA LEU A 47 16.49 -16.84 16.23
C LEU A 47 16.92 -17.95 15.26
N SER A 48 17.24 -19.15 15.78
CA SER A 48 17.69 -20.30 14.99
C SER A 48 16.64 -21.42 14.89
N ARG A 49 15.46 -21.27 15.51
CA ARG A 49 14.42 -22.29 15.44
C ARG A 49 13.88 -22.42 14.02
N GLU A 50 13.60 -23.65 13.60
CA GLU A 50 13.12 -23.95 12.25
C GLU A 50 11.90 -23.13 11.86
N GLU A 51 10.92 -22.98 12.75
CA GLU A 51 9.72 -22.17 12.53
C GLU A 51 10.04 -20.68 12.29
N THR A 52 10.98 -20.11 13.07
CA THR A 52 11.42 -18.71 12.91
C THR A 52 12.09 -18.50 11.55
N VAL A 53 13.00 -19.40 11.17
CA VAL A 53 13.70 -19.34 9.89
C VAL A 53 12.72 -19.50 8.72
N ALA A 54 11.79 -20.45 8.82
CA ALA A 54 10.77 -20.70 7.80
C ALA A 54 9.87 -19.46 7.60
N MET A 55 9.40 -18.85 8.68
CA MET A 55 8.51 -17.68 8.62
C MET A 55 9.22 -16.39 8.16
N ALA A 56 10.54 -16.29 8.33
CA ALA A 56 11.32 -15.13 7.89
C ALA A 56 11.41 -15.00 6.37
N SER A 57 11.26 -16.09 5.60
CA SER A 57 11.10 -16.10 4.14
C SER A 57 11.93 -15.03 3.40
N GLY A 58 13.25 -15.19 3.41
CA GLY A 58 14.18 -14.23 2.78
C GLY A 58 14.63 -13.05 3.65
N ALA A 59 14.17 -12.95 4.90
CA ALA A 59 14.59 -11.94 5.88
C ALA A 59 15.55 -12.49 6.97
N ALA A 60 16.30 -13.54 6.66
CA ALA A 60 17.27 -14.15 7.59
C ALA A 60 18.38 -13.16 8.02
N ASP A 61 18.72 -12.19 7.18
CA ASP A 61 19.65 -11.11 7.50
C ASP A 61 19.18 -10.21 8.64
N ILE A 62 17.87 -10.06 8.84
CA ILE A 62 17.33 -9.36 10.02
C ILE A 62 17.53 -10.20 11.27
N LEU A 63 17.24 -11.51 11.20
CA LEU A 63 17.43 -12.44 12.32
C LEU A 63 18.90 -12.52 12.76
N VAL A 64 19.84 -12.55 11.80
CA VAL A 64 21.28 -12.58 12.07
C VAL A 64 21.76 -11.31 12.79
N ARG A 65 21.12 -10.16 12.53
CA ARG A 65 21.44 -8.88 13.17
C ARG A 65 20.67 -8.67 14.47
N ALA A 66 19.61 -9.44 14.70
CA ALA A 66 18.73 -9.24 15.84
C ALA A 66 19.48 -9.47 17.15
N ARG A 67 19.22 -8.60 18.14
CA ARG A 67 19.80 -8.74 19.48
C ARG A 67 18.76 -9.35 20.42
N ILE A 68 19.22 -10.22 21.30
CA ILE A 68 18.44 -10.68 22.46
C ILE A 68 19.01 -10.00 23.69
N VAL A 69 18.17 -9.32 24.45
CA VAL A 69 18.54 -8.58 25.67
C VAL A 69 17.64 -9.00 26.83
N ALA A 70 18.05 -8.70 28.06
CA ALA A 70 17.31 -9.12 29.24
C ALA A 70 16.15 -8.17 29.59
N THR A 71 16.33 -6.87 29.34
CA THR A 71 15.41 -5.83 29.80
C THR A 71 14.98 -4.88 28.68
N LEU A 72 13.83 -4.22 28.87
CA LEU A 72 13.39 -3.15 27.98
C LEU A 72 14.37 -1.96 28.00
N ASP A 73 14.99 -1.67 29.14
CA ASP A 73 15.97 -0.58 29.26
C ASP A 73 17.18 -0.79 28.34
N GLU A 74 17.75 -2.01 28.30
CA GLU A 74 18.81 -2.38 27.36
C GLU A 74 18.36 -2.23 25.89
N ALA A 75 17.10 -2.56 25.60
CA ALA A 75 16.55 -2.43 24.24
C ALA A 75 16.39 -0.96 23.81
N LEU A 76 16.11 -0.07 24.77
CA LEU A 76 15.91 1.37 24.57
C LEU A 76 17.21 2.19 24.54
N GLU A 77 18.37 1.58 24.80
CA GLU A 77 19.65 2.29 24.73
C GLU A 77 19.86 2.98 23.36
N GLY A 78 20.13 4.29 23.43
CA GLY A 78 20.36 5.15 22.27
C GLY A 78 19.11 5.50 21.46
N ILE A 79 17.91 5.25 21.99
CA ILE A 79 16.63 5.68 21.42
C ILE A 79 16.22 7.01 22.06
N HIS A 80 15.75 7.95 21.23
CA HIS A 80 15.29 9.26 21.69
C HIS A 80 13.78 9.27 21.94
N VAL A 81 13.01 8.53 21.13
CA VAL A 81 11.55 8.43 21.26
C VAL A 81 11.11 6.97 21.14
N ALA A 82 10.43 6.46 22.15
CA ALA A 82 9.84 5.13 22.19
C ALA A 82 8.30 5.21 22.12
N CYS A 83 7.73 4.42 21.21
CA CYS A 83 6.31 4.28 20.98
C CYS A 83 5.85 2.90 21.46
N ALA A 84 5.05 2.85 22.53
CA ALA A 84 4.33 1.65 22.94
C ALA A 84 3.19 1.37 21.97
N THR A 85 2.91 0.10 21.68
CA THR A 85 1.70 -0.32 20.95
C THR A 85 0.70 -0.97 21.91
N ALA A 86 -0.51 -0.42 22.00
CA ALA A 86 -1.56 -0.92 22.89
C ALA A 86 -2.91 -0.96 22.17
N MET A 87 -3.73 -1.97 22.46
CA MET A 87 -5.08 -2.09 21.90
C MET A 87 -6.03 -1.05 22.54
N THR A 88 -5.98 -0.92 23.86
CA THR A 88 -6.85 -0.02 24.63
C THR A 88 -6.06 1.10 25.30
N PRO A 89 -6.66 2.29 25.48
CA PRO A 89 -6.11 3.32 26.35
C PRO A 89 -5.83 2.77 27.76
N ARG A 90 -4.77 3.26 28.38
CA ARG A 90 -4.39 2.91 29.76
C ARG A 90 -4.70 4.07 30.70
N ASP A 91 -4.91 3.75 31.98
CA ASP A 91 -5.29 4.72 33.03
C ASP A 91 -4.21 5.77 33.30
N PHE A 92 -2.95 5.46 32.97
CA PHE A 92 -1.80 6.34 33.13
C PHE A 92 -0.87 6.19 31.92
N GLY A 93 -0.14 7.26 31.58
CA GLY A 93 0.73 7.31 30.40
C GLY A 93 0.29 8.35 29.36
N PRO A 94 1.01 8.44 28.23
CA PRO A 94 0.69 9.40 27.17
C PRO A 94 -0.68 9.09 26.54
N PRO A 95 -1.42 10.12 26.07
CA PRO A 95 -2.70 9.90 25.42
C PRO A 95 -2.54 8.98 24.21
N THR A 96 -3.42 7.98 24.12
CA THR A 96 -3.38 7.02 23.02
C THR A 96 -3.79 7.71 21.72
N SER A 97 -2.93 7.60 20.71
CA SER A 97 -3.13 8.22 19.40
C SER A 97 -3.16 7.17 18.30
N THR A 98 -3.79 7.49 17.17
CA THR A 98 -3.68 6.63 15.99
C THR A 98 -2.33 6.85 15.29
N PRO A 99 -1.71 5.81 14.73
CA PRO A 99 -0.44 5.94 14.01
C PRO A 99 -0.48 7.00 12.90
N ARG A 100 -1.54 6.98 12.10
CA ARG A 100 -1.65 7.81 10.89
C ARG A 100 -1.60 9.31 11.19
N GLU A 101 -2.17 9.71 12.32
CA GLU A 101 -2.21 11.12 12.74
C GLU A 101 -0.91 11.56 13.41
N HIS A 102 -0.19 10.64 14.06
CA HIS A 102 0.92 10.98 14.94
C HIS A 102 2.29 10.82 14.26
N LEU A 103 2.47 9.78 13.44
CA LEU A 103 3.77 9.42 12.87
C LEU A 103 4.36 10.46 11.91
N PRO A 104 3.60 11.22 11.09
CA PRO A 104 4.20 12.22 10.21
C PRO A 104 4.97 13.32 10.95
N ALA A 105 4.45 13.79 12.09
CA ALA A 105 5.13 14.78 12.92
C ALA A 105 6.41 14.22 13.56
N LEU A 106 6.35 12.96 14.02
CA LEU A 106 7.51 12.27 14.58
C LEU A 106 8.61 12.05 13.52
N ALA A 107 8.23 11.67 12.29
CA ALA A 107 9.15 11.47 11.17
C ALA A 107 9.89 12.77 10.81
N ALA A 108 9.22 13.91 10.87
CA ALA A 108 9.82 15.22 10.60
C ALA A 108 10.90 15.63 11.62
N GLY A 109 10.89 15.04 12.82
CA GLY A 109 11.87 15.34 13.88
C GLY A 109 13.25 14.72 13.66
N GLY A 110 13.36 13.65 12.87
CA GLY A 110 14.64 12.98 12.60
C GLY A 110 15.25 12.22 13.80
N GLU A 111 14.46 12.04 14.87
CA GLU A 111 14.86 11.34 16.09
C GLU A 111 15.11 9.84 15.84
N ARG A 112 15.90 9.21 16.72
CA ARG A 112 15.99 7.72 16.74
C ARG A 112 14.77 7.15 17.45
N VAL A 113 13.97 6.37 16.74
CA VAL A 113 12.65 5.93 17.19
C VAL A 113 12.66 4.43 17.48
N ALA A 114 12.00 4.00 18.56
CA ALA A 114 11.69 2.60 18.81
C ALA A 114 10.17 2.35 18.82
N PHE A 115 9.75 1.27 18.18
CA PHE A 115 8.39 0.73 18.32
C PHE A 115 8.43 -0.51 19.21
N VAL A 116 7.70 -0.47 20.32
CA VAL A 116 7.70 -1.51 21.36
C VAL A 116 6.39 -2.27 21.31
N PHE A 117 6.49 -3.59 21.11
CA PHE A 117 5.37 -4.49 20.99
C PHE A 117 5.36 -5.49 22.16
N GLY A 118 4.20 -5.62 22.79
CA GLY A 118 4.00 -6.53 23.91
C GLY A 118 3.91 -8.01 23.52
N SER A 119 3.83 -8.85 24.54
CA SER A 119 3.61 -10.29 24.40
C SER A 119 2.26 -10.60 23.75
N GLU A 120 2.20 -11.66 22.94
CA GLU A 120 0.94 -12.08 22.31
C GLU A 120 -0.12 -12.53 23.30
N ARG A 121 0.30 -12.91 24.52
CA ARG A 121 -0.60 -13.46 25.55
C ARG A 121 -1.19 -12.38 26.46
N TYR A 122 -0.41 -11.36 26.78
CA TYR A 122 -0.76 -10.39 27.81
C TYR A 122 -0.48 -8.93 27.43
N GLY A 123 0.02 -8.68 26.22
CA GLY A 123 0.38 -7.34 25.75
C GLY A 123 1.56 -6.77 26.52
N MET A 124 1.56 -5.44 26.68
CA MET A 124 2.52 -4.70 27.50
C MET A 124 1.95 -4.46 28.90
N SER A 125 2.81 -4.58 29.91
CA SER A 125 2.53 -4.15 31.27
C SER A 125 2.47 -2.62 31.37
N ASN A 126 1.84 -2.10 32.43
CA ASN A 126 1.80 -0.65 32.65
C ASN A 126 3.20 -0.06 32.81
N GLU A 127 4.09 -0.75 33.52
CA GLU A 127 5.47 -0.31 33.72
C GLU A 127 6.22 -0.18 32.40
N GLU A 128 6.04 -1.12 31.47
CA GLU A 128 6.64 -1.08 30.13
C GLU A 128 6.10 0.09 29.29
N VAL A 129 4.78 0.34 29.35
CA VAL A 129 4.16 1.49 28.67
C VAL A 129 4.68 2.81 29.23
N TYR A 130 4.90 2.91 30.55
CA TYR A 130 5.42 4.14 31.18
C TYR A 130 6.85 4.48 30.78
N ARG A 131 7.62 3.53 30.23
CA ARG A 131 8.95 3.80 29.66
C ARG A 131 8.87 4.44 28.28
N CYS A 132 7.70 4.44 27.64
CA CYS A 132 7.50 4.99 26.30
C CYS A 132 6.92 6.41 26.36
N GLN A 133 7.36 7.27 25.45
CA GLN A 133 6.90 8.66 25.37
C GLN A 133 5.55 8.75 24.64
N ILE A 134 5.24 7.78 23.79
CA ILE A 134 4.03 7.76 22.96
C ILE A 134 3.34 6.41 23.13
N CYS A 135 2.00 6.42 23.16
CA CYS A 135 1.17 5.22 23.08
C CYS A 135 0.36 5.26 21.77
N LEU A 136 0.56 4.26 20.91
CA LEU A 136 -0.12 4.11 19.63
C LEU A 136 -1.12 2.95 19.69
N SER A 137 -2.33 3.19 19.20
CA SER A 137 -3.33 2.14 18.99
C SER A 137 -3.69 2.05 17.52
N ILE A 138 -3.54 0.85 16.95
CA ILE A 138 -3.95 0.56 15.59
C ILE A 138 -5.49 0.46 15.59
N PRO A 139 -6.21 1.28 14.82
CA PRO A 139 -7.66 1.17 14.74
C PRO A 139 -8.09 -0.19 14.19
N THR A 140 -8.91 -0.92 14.95
CA THR A 140 -9.46 -2.23 14.60
C THR A 140 -10.98 -2.25 14.84
N GLN A 141 -11.63 -3.38 14.56
CA GLN A 141 -13.04 -3.58 14.91
C GLN A 141 -13.19 -3.54 16.46
N PRO A 142 -14.18 -2.82 17.02
CA PRO A 142 -14.29 -2.59 18.47
C PRO A 142 -14.40 -3.83 19.36
N ASP A 143 -15.05 -4.88 18.86
CA ASP A 143 -15.33 -6.13 19.58
C ASP A 143 -14.27 -7.23 19.32
N TYR A 144 -13.35 -6.98 18.38
CA TYR A 144 -12.31 -7.93 17.98
C TYR A 144 -11.06 -7.20 17.46
N GLY A 145 -10.29 -6.64 18.40
CA GLY A 145 -9.09 -5.84 18.11
C GLY A 145 -7.74 -6.51 18.33
N SER A 146 -7.72 -7.79 18.72
CA SER A 146 -6.46 -8.50 18.99
C SER A 146 -5.78 -8.92 17.69
N LEU A 147 -4.82 -8.11 17.23
CA LEU A 147 -3.97 -8.44 16.08
C LEU A 147 -2.91 -9.46 16.47
N ASN A 148 -2.58 -10.38 15.57
CA ASN A 148 -1.35 -11.15 15.71
C ASN A 148 -0.14 -10.20 15.74
N LEU A 149 0.87 -10.53 16.55
CA LEU A 149 2.07 -9.70 16.74
C LEU A 149 2.72 -9.27 15.42
N ALA A 150 2.98 -10.20 14.51
CA ALA A 150 3.62 -9.88 13.24
C ALA A 150 2.72 -9.02 12.33
N GLN A 151 1.39 -9.11 12.46
CA GLN A 151 0.45 -8.25 11.75
C GLN A 151 0.45 -6.83 12.32
N ALA A 152 0.47 -6.69 13.65
CA ALA A 152 0.61 -5.39 14.30
C ALA A 152 1.93 -4.71 13.90
N VAL A 153 3.04 -5.47 13.90
CA VAL A 153 4.34 -4.99 13.40
C VAL A 153 4.25 -4.60 11.93
N GLN A 154 3.58 -5.39 11.08
CA GLN A 154 3.45 -5.08 9.66
C GLN A 154 2.70 -3.77 9.42
N LEU A 155 1.57 -3.55 10.10
CA LEU A 155 0.80 -2.31 9.98
C LEU A 155 1.60 -1.12 10.49
N MET A 156 2.32 -1.28 11.59
CA MET A 156 3.13 -0.21 12.15
C MET A 156 4.33 0.13 11.26
N ALA A 157 5.06 -0.88 10.81
CA ALA A 157 6.15 -0.68 9.86
C ALA A 157 5.66 -0.02 8.57
N TYR A 158 4.46 -0.38 8.08
CA TYR A 158 3.88 0.27 6.91
C TYR A 158 3.55 1.74 7.15
N GLU A 159 2.80 2.06 8.22
CA GLU A 159 2.46 3.46 8.56
C GLU A 159 3.72 4.31 8.78
N TRP A 160 4.74 3.74 9.44
CA TRP A 160 6.02 4.42 9.62
C TRP A 160 6.79 4.62 8.32
N ARG A 161 6.85 3.61 7.45
CA ARG A 161 7.43 3.76 6.10
C ARG A 161 6.70 4.86 5.33
N MET A 162 5.38 4.96 5.44
CA MET A 162 4.64 6.02 4.76
C MET A 162 4.92 7.41 5.33
N ALA A 163 5.02 7.53 6.66
CA ALA A 163 5.44 8.78 7.30
C ALA A 163 6.86 9.22 6.88
N LEU A 164 7.75 8.26 6.59
CA LEU A 164 9.10 8.49 6.05
C LEU A 164 9.14 8.75 4.53
N GLY A 165 7.99 8.88 3.86
CA GLY A 165 7.90 9.19 2.42
C GLY A 165 7.63 7.99 1.51
N GLY A 166 7.57 6.77 2.04
CA GLY A 166 7.20 5.57 1.29
C GLY A 166 8.26 5.11 0.28
N TYR A 167 7.84 4.23 -0.63
CA TYR A 167 8.59 3.84 -1.81
C TYR A 167 7.75 4.09 -3.06
N ASP A 168 8.39 4.54 -4.14
CA ASP A 168 7.70 4.73 -5.41
C ASP A 168 7.15 3.42 -5.96
N VAL A 169 5.92 3.47 -6.47
CA VAL A 169 5.33 2.35 -7.20
C VAL A 169 5.75 2.47 -8.66
N SER A 170 6.77 1.71 -9.06
CA SER A 170 7.13 1.58 -10.48
C SER A 170 6.01 0.88 -11.24
N ALA A 171 5.33 1.61 -12.11
CA ALA A 171 4.38 1.03 -13.06
C ALA A 171 5.14 0.03 -13.96
N ARG A 172 4.65 -1.22 -14.01
CA ARG A 172 5.22 -2.26 -14.90
C ARG A 172 4.81 -2.09 -16.36
N THR A 173 3.85 -1.21 -16.63
CA THR A 173 3.35 -0.93 -17.97
C THR A 173 3.90 0.38 -18.51
N PRO A 174 4.15 0.48 -19.84
CA PRO A 174 4.52 1.73 -20.47
C PRO A 174 3.51 2.84 -20.18
N ALA A 175 3.99 4.08 -20.14
CA ALA A 175 3.11 5.23 -20.02
C ALA A 175 2.04 5.20 -21.12
N VAL A 176 0.77 5.29 -20.73
CA VAL A 176 -0.36 5.29 -21.65
C VAL A 176 -0.25 6.50 -22.58
N GLN A 177 -0.03 6.26 -23.87
CA GLN A 177 -0.05 7.31 -24.88
C GLN A 177 -1.50 7.69 -25.19
N ARG A 178 -2.01 8.68 -24.48
CA ARG A 178 -3.33 9.27 -24.75
C ARG A 178 -3.35 9.84 -26.17
N ALA A 179 -4.47 9.65 -26.85
CA ALA A 179 -4.74 10.33 -28.10
C ALA A 179 -4.87 11.83 -27.84
N SER A 180 -4.33 12.62 -28.75
CA SER A 180 -4.54 14.05 -28.82
C SER A 180 -6.00 14.40 -29.14
N LEU A 181 -6.42 15.63 -28.83
CA LEU A 181 -7.78 16.06 -29.11
C LEU A 181 -8.11 16.05 -30.60
N ASP A 182 -7.13 16.33 -31.47
CA ASP A 182 -7.28 16.25 -32.93
C ASP A 182 -7.42 14.80 -33.41
N GLU A 183 -6.69 13.84 -32.83
CA GLU A 183 -6.88 12.41 -33.11
C GLU A 183 -8.29 11.93 -32.73
N VAL A 184 -8.78 12.33 -31.54
CA VAL A 184 -10.14 12.01 -31.07
C VAL A 184 -11.20 12.68 -31.95
N GLN A 185 -11.02 13.95 -32.29
CA GLN A 185 -11.94 14.69 -33.15
C GLN A 185 -11.97 14.11 -34.57
N GLY A 186 -10.82 13.72 -35.11
CA GLY A 186 -10.71 13.05 -36.41
C GLY A 186 -11.39 11.68 -36.42
N ALA A 187 -11.32 10.94 -35.30
CA ALA A 187 -12.09 9.70 -35.14
C ALA A 187 -13.60 9.96 -35.13
N LEU A 188 -14.04 10.99 -34.40
CA LEU A 188 -15.45 11.37 -34.34
C LEU A 188 -16.00 11.78 -35.71
N SER A 189 -15.25 12.58 -36.47
CA SER A 189 -15.62 12.97 -37.84
C SER A 189 -15.73 11.76 -38.76
N HIS A 190 -14.76 10.83 -38.70
CA HIS A 190 -14.82 9.62 -39.51
C HIS A 190 -16.04 8.74 -39.16
N TRP A 191 -16.37 8.62 -37.87
CA TRP A 191 -17.58 7.92 -37.44
C TRP A 191 -18.86 8.63 -37.88
N GLN A 192 -18.89 9.97 -37.93
CA GLN A 192 -20.02 10.70 -38.48
C GLN A 192 -20.29 10.28 -39.93
N ASP A 193 -19.26 10.30 -40.77
CA ASP A 193 -19.37 9.95 -42.19
C ASP A 193 -19.82 8.48 -42.37
N THR A 194 -19.25 7.57 -41.59
CA THR A 194 -19.64 6.16 -41.58
C THR A 194 -21.10 5.97 -41.19
N LEU A 195 -21.58 6.65 -40.14
CA LEU A 195 -22.97 6.54 -39.69
C LEU A 195 -23.96 7.11 -40.71
N VAL A 196 -23.56 8.14 -41.47
CA VAL A 196 -24.34 8.65 -42.61
C VAL A 196 -24.40 7.62 -43.73
N ALA A 197 -23.26 7.04 -44.12
CA ALA A 197 -23.19 6.03 -45.18
C ALA A 197 -24.01 4.77 -44.87
N LEU A 198 -24.11 4.40 -43.59
CA LEU A 198 -24.94 3.30 -43.11
C LEU A 198 -26.44 3.64 -43.00
N GLY A 199 -26.82 4.91 -43.20
CA GLY A 199 -28.20 5.38 -43.01
C GLY A 199 -28.66 5.49 -41.55
N PHE A 200 -27.76 5.32 -40.57
CA PHE A 200 -28.06 5.46 -39.15
C PHE A 200 -28.19 6.92 -38.72
N LEU A 201 -27.33 7.78 -39.30
CA LEU A 201 -27.37 9.23 -39.09
C LEU A 201 -27.95 9.91 -40.32
N ASP A 202 -29.07 10.60 -40.15
CA ASP A 202 -29.63 11.49 -41.17
C ASP A 202 -28.99 12.89 -41.00
N PRO A 203 -28.22 13.39 -41.98
CA PRO A 203 -27.61 14.73 -41.91
C PRO A 203 -28.63 15.87 -41.81
N ALA A 204 -29.84 15.69 -42.33
CA ALA A 204 -30.91 16.68 -42.26
C ALA A 204 -31.63 16.66 -40.89
N ALA A 205 -31.48 15.58 -40.12
CA ALA A 205 -32.09 15.43 -38.80
C ALA A 205 -31.14 14.72 -37.78
N PRO A 206 -29.94 15.27 -37.50
CA PRO A 206 -28.92 14.57 -36.73
C PRO A 206 -29.23 14.43 -35.22
N LYS A 207 -30.27 15.12 -34.74
CA LYS A 207 -30.65 15.22 -33.32
C LYS A 207 -29.41 15.53 -32.44
N LYS A 208 -29.25 14.83 -31.29
CA LYS A 208 -28.14 15.00 -30.35
C LYS A 208 -27.13 13.84 -30.40
N LEU A 209 -27.11 13.05 -31.48
CA LEU A 209 -26.27 11.85 -31.55
C LEU A 209 -24.78 12.20 -31.51
N MET A 210 -24.31 13.09 -32.39
CA MET A 210 -22.90 13.45 -32.47
C MET A 210 -22.36 14.09 -31.17
N PRO A 211 -23.05 15.05 -30.53
CA PRO A 211 -22.63 15.54 -29.20
C PRO A 211 -22.57 14.46 -28.12
N ARG A 212 -23.47 13.46 -28.14
CA ARG A 212 -23.43 12.34 -27.18
C ARG A 212 -22.24 11.41 -27.42
N LEU A 213 -21.90 11.15 -28.68
CA LEU A 213 -20.71 10.38 -29.05
C LEU A 213 -19.42 11.14 -28.70
N GLN A 214 -19.38 12.45 -28.94
CA GLN A 214 -18.25 13.30 -28.53
C GLN A 214 -18.03 13.22 -27.02
N GLN A 215 -19.10 13.37 -26.23
CA GLN A 215 -18.99 13.26 -24.77
C GLN A 215 -18.57 11.85 -24.32
N LEU A 216 -18.94 10.80 -25.07
CA LEU A 216 -18.49 9.44 -24.83
C LEU A 216 -16.98 9.28 -25.07
N LEU A 217 -16.47 9.77 -26.18
CA LEU A 217 -15.04 9.67 -26.49
C LEU A 217 -14.20 10.53 -25.52
N ASN A 218 -14.69 11.70 -25.13
CA ASN A 218 -14.01 12.58 -24.18
C ASN A 218 -13.87 11.95 -22.78
N ARG A 219 -14.91 11.28 -22.26
CA ARG A 219 -14.83 10.61 -20.95
C ARG A 219 -13.98 9.33 -20.96
N ALA A 220 -13.82 8.71 -22.14
CA ALA A 220 -13.05 7.47 -22.27
C ALA A 220 -11.54 7.72 -22.18
N ALA A 221 -11.09 8.97 -22.40
CA ALA A 221 -9.69 9.36 -22.41
C ALA A 221 -8.83 8.44 -23.31
N LEU A 222 -9.27 8.25 -24.55
CA LEU A 222 -8.74 7.20 -25.42
C LEU A 222 -7.22 7.26 -25.60
N THR A 223 -6.61 6.09 -25.79
CA THR A 223 -5.24 5.95 -26.30
C THR A 223 -5.19 6.11 -27.82
N ARG A 224 -4.00 6.35 -28.37
CA ARG A 224 -3.81 6.36 -29.83
C ARG A 224 -4.24 5.05 -30.48
N GLU A 225 -3.90 3.92 -29.86
CA GLU A 225 -4.27 2.59 -30.35
C GLU A 225 -5.79 2.41 -30.37
N GLU A 226 -6.49 2.83 -29.32
CA GLU A 226 -7.96 2.79 -29.26
C GLU A 226 -8.59 3.67 -30.35
N VAL A 227 -8.05 4.87 -30.59
CA VAL A 227 -8.47 5.72 -31.73
C VAL A 227 -8.25 5.01 -33.06
N HIS A 228 -7.11 4.35 -33.27
CA HIS A 228 -6.84 3.60 -34.48
C HIS A 228 -7.80 2.42 -34.68
N ILE A 229 -8.11 1.68 -33.61
CA ILE A 229 -9.09 0.60 -33.61
C ILE A 229 -10.46 1.14 -34.02
N LEU A 230 -10.93 2.20 -33.36
CA LEU A 230 -12.22 2.84 -33.66
C LEU A 230 -12.29 3.32 -35.11
N ARG A 231 -11.23 3.95 -35.63
CA ARG A 231 -11.17 4.37 -37.04
C ARG A 231 -11.10 3.19 -38.00
N GLY A 232 -10.45 2.09 -37.61
CA GLY A 232 -10.39 0.85 -38.38
C GLY A 232 -11.78 0.22 -38.55
N ILE A 233 -12.54 0.12 -37.45
CA ILE A 233 -13.94 -0.34 -37.46
C ILE A 233 -14.80 0.55 -38.37
N ALA A 234 -14.70 1.88 -38.21
CA ALA A 234 -15.44 2.84 -39.04
C ALA A 234 -15.16 2.66 -40.55
N ARG A 235 -13.89 2.43 -40.92
CA ARG A 235 -13.48 2.20 -42.31
C ARG A 235 -14.06 0.90 -42.87
N LEU A 236 -14.04 -0.18 -42.10
CA LEU A 236 -14.59 -1.47 -42.53
C LEU A 236 -16.10 -1.39 -42.71
N ALA A 237 -16.80 -0.77 -41.76
CA ALA A 237 -18.24 -0.56 -41.84
C ALA A 237 -18.65 0.29 -43.06
N ALA A 238 -17.91 1.37 -43.34
CA ALA A 238 -18.17 2.19 -44.53
C ALA A 238 -17.95 1.43 -45.84
N ARG A 239 -16.91 0.57 -45.93
CA ARG A 239 -16.67 -0.29 -47.10
C ARG A 239 -17.79 -1.30 -47.33
N ALA A 240 -18.25 -1.96 -46.26
CA ALA A 240 -19.36 -2.90 -46.35
C ALA A 240 -20.66 -2.22 -46.81
N ALA A 241 -20.93 -1.00 -46.32
CA ALA A 241 -22.08 -0.20 -46.77
C ALA A 241 -22.01 0.11 -48.27
N ALA A 242 -20.83 0.48 -48.78
CA ALA A 242 -20.60 0.76 -50.20
C ALA A 242 -20.74 -0.49 -51.09
N ALA A 243 -20.43 -1.68 -50.57
CA ALA A 243 -20.58 -2.95 -51.29
C ALA A 243 -22.03 -3.47 -51.33
N GLY A 244 -22.95 -2.85 -50.58
CA GLY A 244 -24.35 -3.31 -50.48
C GLY A 244 -24.55 -4.48 -49.51
N ASP A 245 -23.52 -4.85 -48.74
CA ASP A 245 -23.53 -6.00 -47.83
C ASP A 245 -24.19 -5.70 -46.46
N VAL A 246 -24.65 -4.47 -46.24
CA VAL A 246 -25.30 -4.08 -44.99
C VAL A 246 -26.81 -4.20 -45.14
N PRO A 247 -27.48 -5.07 -44.34
CA PRO A 247 -28.94 -5.14 -44.33
C PRO A 247 -29.51 -3.75 -44.02
N THR A 248 -30.40 -3.25 -44.87
CA THR A 248 -31.16 -2.03 -44.61
C THR A 248 -32.08 -2.28 -43.43
N THR A 249 -31.56 -2.08 -42.22
CA THR A 249 -32.39 -2.07 -41.02
C THR A 249 -33.29 -0.84 -41.10
N ARG A 250 -34.57 -1.07 -41.43
CA ARG A 250 -35.63 -0.08 -41.20
C ARG A 250 -35.54 0.32 -39.73
N LYS A 251 -35.50 1.64 -39.49
CA LYS A 251 -35.47 2.26 -38.16
C LYS A 251 -36.44 1.57 -37.17
N PRO A 252 -36.11 1.47 -35.88
CA PRO A 252 -37.13 1.28 -34.85
C PRO A 252 -38.09 2.47 -34.79
#